data_AF-A0A7R7FRS4-F1
#
_entry.id   AF-A0A7R7FRS4-F1
#
_cell.length_a   1.000
_cell.length_b   1.000
_cell.length_c   1.000
_cell.angle_alpha   90.00
_cell.angle_beta   90.00
_cell.angle_gamma   90.00
#
_symmetry.space_group_name_H-M   'P 1'
#
loop_
_entity.id
_entity.type
_entity.pdbx_description
1 polymer ?
#
loop_
_entity_poly.entity_id
_entity_poly.type
_entity_poly.pdbx_seq_one_letter_code
_entity_poly.pdbx_strand_id
1 'polypeptide(L)'
;MPSMVKMRSLLLLALLSSGCATTYVPVSWGFGEKVQQLSRSDLFLATLFDRYDRDRSTLRVAGDSFDEPMMPSEVKHRLGAYRPDTKLIYRNLYQKYSDQELRSMMLHELAHHVWYTGMTNDQRREWEEHLFEYPSPLQVMVRNVYPRGSSYGTEDFAYTVEHARKVDIEALARIKVITDTERDALLKQGVLTHTGAVADAGTMAVRTQSPTPGSVLPAQKGPDPAQ
;
A
#
# COMPACT_ATOMS: atom_id res chain seq x y z
N MET A 1 -3.50 29.46 -45.67
CA MET A 1 -4.33 28.41 -45.04
C MET A 1 -3.62 27.08 -44.66
N PRO A 2 -2.28 26.87 -44.77
CA PRO A 2 -1.68 25.59 -44.33
C PRO A 2 -1.29 25.54 -42.83
N SER A 3 -1.20 26.67 -42.13
CA SER A 3 -0.77 26.68 -40.72
C SER A 3 -1.87 26.26 -39.73
N MET A 4 -3.14 26.62 -39.99
CA MET A 4 -4.27 26.21 -39.15
C MET A 4 -4.52 24.69 -39.20
N VAL A 5 -4.29 24.05 -40.35
CA VAL A 5 -4.44 22.59 -40.50
C VAL A 5 -3.36 21.88 -39.69
N LYS A 6 -2.10 22.33 -39.79
CA LYS A 6 -0.97 21.78 -39.00
C LYS A 6 -1.18 21.92 -37.50
N MET A 7 -1.69 23.07 -37.05
CA MET A 7 -1.94 23.34 -35.63
C MET A 7 -3.10 22.48 -35.08
N ARG A 8 -4.16 22.25 -35.88
CA ARG A 8 -5.25 21.34 -35.53
C ARG A 8 -4.81 19.87 -35.50
N SER A 9 -3.98 19.44 -36.45
CA SER A 9 -3.42 18.09 -36.45
C SER A 9 -2.46 17.84 -35.28
N LEU A 10 -1.67 18.83 -34.88
CA LEU A 10 -0.81 18.77 -33.68
C LEU A 10 -1.63 18.71 -32.38
N LEU A 11 -2.73 19.46 -32.28
CA LEU A 11 -3.65 19.40 -31.14
C LEU A 11 -4.36 18.06 -31.04
N LEU A 12 -4.81 17.50 -32.16
CA LEU A 12 -5.37 16.14 -32.22
C LEU A 12 -4.33 15.07 -31.84
N LEU A 13 -3.08 15.22 -32.30
CA LEU A 13 -2.00 14.32 -31.91
C LEU A 13 -1.69 14.44 -30.41
N ALA A 14 -1.71 15.66 -29.84
CA ALA A 14 -1.54 15.91 -28.42
C ALA A 14 -2.69 15.32 -27.58
N LEU A 15 -3.93 15.38 -28.07
CA LEU A 15 -5.10 14.76 -27.43
C LEU A 15 -5.10 13.23 -27.53
N LEU A 16 -4.54 12.66 -28.60
CA LEU A 16 -4.40 11.20 -28.78
C LEU A 16 -3.16 10.63 -28.07
N SER A 17 -2.13 11.44 -27.83
CA SER A 17 -0.91 11.06 -27.10
C SER A 17 -0.96 11.37 -25.60
N SER A 18 -1.86 12.26 -25.17
CA SER A 18 -2.31 12.34 -23.78
C SER A 18 -3.34 11.24 -23.51
N GLY A 19 -2.95 10.00 -23.78
CA GLY A 19 -3.66 8.84 -23.26
C GLY A 19 -3.87 9.07 -21.77
N CYS A 20 -5.14 9.14 -21.35
CA CYS A 20 -5.53 9.07 -19.96
C CYS A 20 -5.06 7.72 -19.44
N ALA A 21 -3.79 7.62 -19.05
CA ALA A 21 -3.19 6.42 -18.51
C ALA A 21 -3.66 6.30 -17.07
N THR A 22 -4.94 5.96 -16.91
CA THR A 22 -5.55 5.64 -15.63
C THR A 22 -4.92 4.35 -15.13
N THR A 23 -3.88 4.51 -14.31
CA THR A 23 -3.15 3.39 -13.70
C THR A 23 -3.91 2.79 -12.54
N TYR A 24 -4.89 3.50 -11.98
CA TYR A 24 -5.67 3.09 -10.82
C TYR A 24 -7.16 3.20 -11.07
N VAL A 25 -7.88 2.13 -10.74
CA VAL A 25 -9.33 2.02 -10.85
C VAL A 25 -9.92 1.62 -9.51
N PRO A 26 -11.17 1.98 -9.19
CA PRO A 26 -11.82 1.47 -7.98
C PRO A 26 -11.75 -0.05 -7.92
N VAL A 27 -11.51 -0.59 -6.72
CA VAL A 27 -11.21 -2.01 -6.53
C VAL A 27 -12.33 -2.92 -7.02
N SER A 28 -13.58 -2.48 -6.96
CA SER A 28 -14.73 -3.23 -7.48
C SER A 28 -14.85 -3.25 -8.99
N TRP A 29 -14.17 -2.36 -9.72
CA TRP A 29 -14.30 -2.33 -11.17
C TRP A 29 -13.65 -3.56 -11.79
N GLY A 30 -14.46 -4.41 -12.44
CA GLY A 30 -14.03 -5.70 -13.01
C GLY A 30 -13.77 -6.80 -11.96
N PHE A 31 -13.90 -6.49 -10.66
CA PHE A 31 -13.62 -7.40 -9.54
C PHE A 31 -14.75 -7.40 -8.49
N GLY A 32 -15.89 -6.78 -8.77
CA GLY A 32 -16.93 -6.48 -7.78
C GLY A 32 -17.43 -7.69 -7.00
N GLU A 33 -17.80 -8.78 -7.69
CA GLU A 33 -18.25 -10.02 -7.04
C GLU A 33 -17.15 -10.62 -6.14
N LYS A 34 -15.92 -10.69 -6.65
CA LYS A 34 -14.77 -11.25 -5.93
C LYS A 34 -14.41 -10.42 -4.69
N VAL A 35 -14.40 -9.10 -4.82
CA VAL A 35 -14.15 -8.15 -3.72
C VAL A 35 -15.24 -8.27 -2.66
N GLN A 36 -16.51 -8.37 -3.07
CA GLN A 36 -17.61 -8.60 -2.13
C GLN A 36 -17.50 -9.97 -1.43
N GLN A 37 -17.11 -11.02 -2.16
CA GLN A 37 -16.90 -12.34 -1.59
C GLN A 37 -15.77 -12.31 -0.55
N LEU A 38 -14.59 -11.83 -0.91
CA LEU A 38 -13.41 -11.77 -0.04
C LEU A 38 -13.69 -10.95 1.23
N SER A 39 -14.32 -9.78 1.07
CA SER A 39 -14.65 -8.91 2.19
C SER A 39 -15.66 -9.51 3.17
N ARG A 40 -16.37 -10.59 2.80
CA ARG A 40 -17.30 -11.33 3.66
C ARG A 40 -16.70 -12.63 4.19
N SER A 41 -15.84 -13.29 3.41
CA SER A 41 -15.29 -14.61 3.75
C SER A 41 -14.07 -14.55 4.66
N ASP A 42 -13.26 -13.49 4.56
CA ASP A 42 -12.14 -13.27 5.48
C ASP A 42 -12.66 -12.62 6.76
N LEU A 43 -12.48 -13.29 7.91
CA LEU A 43 -13.01 -12.82 9.20
C LEU A 43 -12.44 -11.46 9.59
N PHE A 44 -11.17 -11.19 9.28
CA PHE A 44 -10.53 -9.95 9.68
C PHE A 44 -11.05 -8.77 8.87
N LEU A 45 -11.11 -8.92 7.54
CA LEU A 45 -11.77 -7.96 6.66
C LEU A 45 -13.23 -7.77 7.04
N ALA A 46 -14.00 -8.85 7.23
CA ALA A 46 -15.41 -8.76 7.58
C ALA A 46 -15.61 -7.98 8.89
N THR A 47 -14.81 -8.26 9.92
CA THR A 47 -14.83 -7.54 11.20
C THR A 47 -14.59 -6.04 11.02
N LEU A 48 -13.54 -5.68 10.28
CA LEU A 48 -13.19 -4.27 10.07
C LEU A 48 -14.21 -3.56 9.18
N PHE A 49 -14.68 -4.19 8.11
CA PHE A 49 -15.71 -3.62 7.24
C PHE A 49 -17.03 -3.44 7.98
N ASP A 50 -17.56 -4.45 8.67
CA ASP A 50 -18.86 -4.34 9.34
C ASP A 50 -18.88 -3.26 10.43
N ARG A 51 -17.71 -2.97 11.02
CA ARG A 51 -17.53 -1.91 12.02
C ARG A 51 -17.34 -0.53 11.41
N TYR A 52 -16.44 -0.39 10.44
CA TYR A 52 -15.99 0.93 9.96
C TYR A 52 -16.62 1.35 8.63
N ASP A 53 -17.10 0.39 7.85
CA ASP A 53 -17.73 0.62 6.55
C ASP A 53 -18.85 -0.42 6.31
N ARG A 54 -19.87 -0.42 7.18
CA ARG A 54 -20.96 -1.41 7.18
C ARG A 54 -21.69 -1.50 5.85
N ASP A 55 -21.83 -0.37 5.17
CA ASP A 55 -22.48 -0.30 3.85
C ASP A 55 -21.54 -0.71 2.71
N ARG A 56 -20.26 -0.95 3.03
CA ARG A 56 -19.17 -1.28 2.10
C ARG A 56 -18.98 -0.20 1.03
N SER A 57 -19.15 1.06 1.44
CA SER A 57 -19.03 2.25 0.60
C SER A 57 -17.63 2.37 0.00
N THR A 58 -16.60 1.94 0.72
CA THR A 58 -15.20 1.95 0.26
C THR A 58 -14.92 0.98 -0.88
N LEU A 59 -15.82 0.01 -1.10
CA LEU A 59 -15.79 -0.95 -2.19
C LEU A 59 -16.74 -0.58 -3.33
N ARG A 60 -17.67 0.36 -3.14
CA ARG A 60 -18.66 0.73 -4.17
C ARG A 60 -18.13 1.87 -5.01
N VAL A 61 -18.55 1.91 -6.27
CA VAL A 61 -18.49 3.12 -7.09
C VAL A 61 -19.93 3.61 -7.19
N ALA A 62 -20.17 4.91 -7.01
CA ALA A 62 -21.47 5.47 -7.33
C ALA A 62 -21.75 5.19 -8.82
N GLY A 63 -22.85 4.49 -9.10
CA GLY A 63 -23.22 4.07 -10.46
C GLY A 63 -23.08 5.25 -11.43
N ASP A 64 -22.28 5.02 -12.48
CA ASP A 64 -22.00 5.91 -13.62
C ASP A 64 -20.97 7.03 -13.42
N SER A 65 -20.29 7.15 -12.28
CA SER A 65 -19.24 8.14 -12.12
C SER A 65 -17.91 7.69 -12.75
N PHE A 66 -17.66 8.13 -13.99
CA PHE A 66 -16.31 8.21 -14.56
C PHE A 66 -15.48 9.36 -13.94
N ASP A 67 -16.09 10.15 -13.05
CA ASP A 67 -15.53 11.39 -12.49
C ASP A 67 -14.83 11.17 -11.14
N GLU A 68 -14.93 9.97 -10.54
CA GLU A 68 -14.22 9.69 -9.29
C GLU A 68 -12.72 9.50 -9.54
N PRO A 69 -11.87 10.37 -8.98
CA PRO A 69 -10.79 10.91 -9.77
C PRO A 69 -9.60 9.96 -9.81
N MET A 70 -9.02 9.86 -11.00
CA MET A 70 -7.80 9.13 -11.29
C MET A 70 -6.73 9.47 -10.24
N MET A 71 -6.12 8.46 -9.60
CA MET A 71 -4.92 8.70 -8.81
C MET A 71 -3.78 9.15 -9.75
N PRO A 72 -3.06 10.25 -9.43
CA PRO A 72 -1.93 10.72 -10.23
C PRO A 72 -0.87 9.64 -10.44
N SER A 73 -0.17 9.71 -11.58
CA SER A 73 0.81 8.73 -12.06
C SER A 73 2.03 8.47 -11.15
N GLU A 74 2.18 9.23 -10.07
CA GLU A 74 3.30 9.11 -9.12
C GLU A 74 3.19 7.84 -8.25
N VAL A 75 2.01 7.21 -8.22
CA VAL A 75 1.74 6.00 -7.44
C VAL A 75 1.91 4.72 -8.29
N LYS A 76 2.40 4.79 -9.54
CA LYS A 76 2.47 3.69 -10.52
C LYS A 76 3.02 2.33 -10.03
N HIS A 77 3.74 2.32 -8.91
CA HIS A 77 4.39 1.14 -8.34
C HIS A 77 3.68 0.51 -7.13
N ARG A 78 2.56 1.06 -6.64
CA ARG A 78 1.80 0.43 -5.55
C ARG A 78 0.76 -0.57 -6.07
N LEU A 79 0.39 -1.51 -5.19
CA LEU A 79 -0.67 -2.48 -5.46
C LEU A 79 -2.06 -1.89 -5.22
N GLY A 80 -2.20 -0.93 -4.30
CA GLY A 80 -3.47 -0.28 -4.00
C GLY A 80 -3.26 1.15 -3.56
N ALA A 81 -4.37 1.86 -3.39
CA ALA A 81 -4.39 3.14 -2.72
C ALA A 81 -5.78 3.49 -2.17
N TYR A 82 -5.86 3.85 -0.90
CA TYR A 82 -7.04 4.43 -0.27
C TYR A 82 -7.08 5.94 -0.49
N ARG A 83 -8.25 6.45 -0.86
CA ARG A 83 -8.50 7.86 -1.11
C ARG A 83 -9.46 8.44 -0.05
N PRO A 84 -8.99 9.25 0.92
CA PRO A 84 -9.80 9.65 2.08
C PRO A 84 -11.01 10.55 1.78
N ASP A 85 -10.94 11.38 0.76
CA ASP A 85 -11.99 12.33 0.35
C ASP A 85 -13.23 11.62 -0.22
N THR A 86 -13.01 10.62 -1.08
CA THR A 86 -14.08 9.79 -1.65
C THR A 86 -14.35 8.53 -0.85
N LYS A 87 -13.47 8.22 0.11
CA LYS A 87 -13.46 6.97 0.89
C LYS A 87 -13.34 5.74 0.00
N LEU A 88 -12.63 5.78 -1.12
CA LEU A 88 -12.54 4.65 -2.04
C LEU A 88 -11.21 3.92 -1.96
N ILE A 89 -11.26 2.61 -2.15
CA ILE A 89 -10.07 1.79 -2.38
C ILE A 89 -9.87 1.63 -3.89
N TYR A 90 -8.69 2.01 -4.37
CA TYR A 90 -8.25 1.83 -5.74
C TYR A 90 -7.25 0.69 -5.85
N ARG A 91 -7.26 0.00 -6.99
CA ARG A 91 -6.28 -1.01 -7.39
C ARG A 91 -5.56 -0.57 -8.67
N ASN A 92 -4.35 -1.07 -8.85
CA ASN A 92 -3.60 -0.87 -10.08
C ASN A 92 -4.24 -1.66 -11.25
N LEU A 93 -4.53 -0.98 -12.35
CA LEU A 93 -5.18 -1.57 -13.53
C LEU A 93 -4.28 -2.57 -14.26
N TYR A 94 -2.97 -2.38 -14.21
CA TYR A 94 -2.00 -3.19 -14.94
C TYR A 94 -1.51 -4.42 -14.14
N GLN A 95 -1.89 -4.52 -12.87
CA GLN A 95 -1.56 -5.65 -12.01
C GLN A 95 -2.64 -6.74 -12.12
N LYS A 96 -2.19 -8.00 -12.23
CA LYS A 96 -3.06 -9.17 -11.96
C LYS A 96 -2.91 -9.52 -10.48
N TYR A 97 -4.04 -9.69 -9.80
CA TYR A 97 -4.07 -10.04 -8.37
C TYR A 97 -4.46 -11.51 -8.22
N SER A 98 -3.64 -12.25 -7.47
CA SER A 98 -4.11 -13.44 -6.78
C SER A 98 -5.14 -13.05 -5.70
N ASP A 99 -5.93 -14.02 -5.23
CA ASP A 99 -6.90 -13.77 -4.15
C ASP A 99 -6.20 -13.30 -2.86
N GLN A 100 -4.98 -13.79 -2.61
CA GLN A 100 -4.17 -13.38 -1.47
C GLN A 100 -3.69 -11.92 -1.61
N GLU A 101 -3.16 -11.53 -2.77
CA GLU A 101 -2.73 -10.13 -3.01
C GLU A 101 -3.92 -9.16 -2.95
N LEU A 102 -5.06 -9.56 -3.53
CA LEU A 102 -6.29 -8.76 -3.47
C LEU A 102 -6.76 -8.59 -2.03
N ARG A 103 -6.77 -9.66 -1.23
CA ARG A 103 -7.07 -9.62 0.20
C ARG A 103 -6.09 -8.71 0.96
N SER A 104 -4.79 -8.87 0.72
CA SER A 104 -3.73 -8.10 1.40
C SER A 104 -3.91 -6.61 1.14
N MET A 105 -4.05 -6.23 -0.13
CA MET A 105 -4.28 -4.85 -0.53
C MET A 105 -5.60 -4.31 0.04
N MET A 106 -6.71 -5.07 -0.04
CA MET A 106 -7.97 -4.62 0.57
C MET A 106 -7.84 -4.38 2.09
N LEU A 107 -7.10 -5.23 2.80
CA LEU A 107 -6.90 -5.09 4.25
C LEU A 107 -6.04 -3.88 4.57
N HIS A 108 -4.94 -3.69 3.82
CA HIS A 108 -4.05 -2.55 3.93
C HIS A 108 -4.81 -1.23 3.70
N GLU A 109 -5.51 -1.13 2.58
CA GLU A 109 -6.21 0.11 2.22
C GLU A 109 -7.43 0.38 3.12
N LEU A 110 -8.12 -0.67 3.60
CA LEU A 110 -9.15 -0.51 4.64
C LEU A 110 -8.55 -0.03 5.96
N ALA A 111 -7.34 -0.46 6.33
CA ALA A 111 -6.67 0.02 7.53
C ALA A 111 -6.41 1.53 7.46
N HIS A 112 -6.08 2.09 6.28
CA HIS A 112 -6.06 3.54 6.11
C HIS A 112 -7.43 4.19 6.33
N HIS A 113 -8.51 3.57 5.84
CA HIS A 113 -9.86 4.06 6.12
C HIS A 113 -10.15 4.12 7.63
N VAL A 114 -9.81 3.06 8.37
CA VAL A 114 -9.93 3.02 9.85
C VAL A 114 -9.07 4.10 10.49
N TRP A 115 -7.82 4.26 10.06
CA TRP A 115 -6.92 5.28 10.60
C TRP A 115 -7.51 6.68 10.45
N TYR A 116 -7.92 7.06 9.24
CA TYR A 116 -8.39 8.42 8.95
C TYR A 116 -9.78 8.72 9.51
N THR A 117 -10.69 7.76 9.48
CA THR A 117 -12.11 7.99 9.74
C THR A 117 -12.63 7.36 11.03
N GLY A 118 -11.98 6.29 11.50
CA GLY A 118 -12.44 5.47 12.62
C GLY A 118 -11.66 5.66 13.92
N MET A 119 -10.42 6.18 13.87
CA MET A 119 -9.58 6.37 15.05
C MET A 119 -9.53 7.83 15.52
N THR A 120 -9.62 8.01 16.83
CA THR A 120 -9.34 9.27 17.52
C THR A 120 -7.83 9.52 17.63
N ASN A 121 -7.43 10.75 17.96
CA ASN A 121 -6.02 11.08 18.17
C ASN A 121 -5.39 10.31 19.35
N ASP A 122 -6.16 10.07 20.42
CA ASP A 122 -5.66 9.30 21.56
C ASP A 122 -5.41 7.83 21.19
N GLN A 123 -6.32 7.21 20.43
CA GLN A 123 -6.12 5.85 19.92
C GLN A 123 -4.90 5.75 18.99
N ARG A 124 -4.65 6.77 18.15
CA ARG A 124 -3.46 6.82 17.28
C ARG A 124 -2.18 6.93 18.12
N ARG A 125 -2.18 7.77 19.16
CA ARG A 125 -1.04 7.89 20.10
C ARG A 125 -0.76 6.56 20.82
N GLU A 126 -1.80 5.93 21.39
CA GLU A 126 -1.66 4.62 22.04
C GLU A 126 -1.15 3.53 21.08
N TRP A 127 -1.54 3.61 19.80
CA TRP A 127 -1.01 2.72 18.77
C TRP A 127 0.47 2.98 18.49
N GLU A 128 0.89 4.24 18.37
CA GLU A 128 2.29 4.61 18.18
C GLU A 128 3.17 4.15 19.37
N GLU A 129 2.66 4.26 20.60
CA GLU A 129 3.31 3.72 21.80
C GLU A 129 3.44 2.19 21.76
N HIS A 130 2.37 1.48 21.37
CA HIS A 130 2.41 0.02 21.16
C HIS A 130 3.47 -0.36 20.12
N LEU A 131 3.52 0.37 19.00
CA LEU A 131 4.47 0.15 17.93
C LEU A 131 5.91 0.46 18.32
N PHE A 132 6.13 1.36 19.28
CA PHE A 132 7.44 1.62 19.87
C PHE A 132 7.89 0.49 20.81
N GLU A 133 6.97 -0.04 21.62
CA GLU A 133 7.24 -1.16 22.55
C GLU A 133 7.43 -2.49 21.79
N TYR A 134 6.63 -2.72 20.75
CA TYR A 134 6.61 -3.93 19.93
C TYR A 134 6.88 -3.62 18.46
N PRO A 135 8.10 -3.17 18.09
CA PRO A 135 8.41 -2.82 16.71
C PRO A 135 8.14 -4.01 15.77
N SER A 136 7.48 -3.71 14.65
CA SER A 136 7.29 -4.67 13.57
C SER A 136 8.48 -4.58 12.60
N PRO A 137 9.03 -5.70 12.09
CA PRO A 137 10.02 -5.67 11.01
C PRO A 137 9.60 -4.84 9.80
N LEU A 138 8.29 -4.72 9.58
CA LEU A 138 7.70 -3.94 8.48
C LEU A 138 7.81 -2.43 8.68
N GLN A 139 7.89 -1.91 9.92
CA GLN A 139 8.14 -0.48 10.14
C GLN A 139 9.50 -0.03 9.59
N VAL A 140 10.51 -0.88 9.71
CA VAL A 140 11.84 -0.61 9.15
C VAL A 140 11.74 -0.52 7.63
N MET A 141 10.94 -1.39 7.00
CA MET A 141 10.68 -1.34 5.57
C MET A 141 9.94 -0.06 5.18
N VAL A 142 8.84 0.29 5.86
CA VAL A 142 8.06 1.51 5.59
C VAL A 142 8.94 2.76 5.65
N ARG A 143 9.77 2.88 6.68
CA ARG A 143 10.65 4.04 6.87
C ARG A 143 11.79 4.12 5.85
N ASN A 144 12.12 3.01 5.19
CA ASN A 144 13.10 2.96 4.10
C ASN A 144 12.49 3.23 2.72
N VAL A 145 11.21 2.88 2.52
CA VAL A 145 10.52 3.00 1.23
C VAL A 145 9.88 4.39 1.04
N TYR A 146 9.41 5.01 2.13
CA TYR A 146 8.66 6.26 2.07
C TYR A 146 9.56 7.48 2.30
N PRO A 147 9.40 8.58 1.51
CA PRO A 147 10.20 9.79 1.65
C PRO A 147 10.19 10.36 3.08
N ARG A 148 11.34 10.85 3.54
CA ARG A 148 11.48 11.52 4.84
C ARG A 148 10.52 12.70 4.96
N GLY A 149 9.72 12.73 6.03
CA GLY A 149 8.69 13.75 6.27
C GLY A 149 7.25 13.31 5.93
N SER A 150 7.07 12.09 5.43
CA SER A 150 5.73 11.48 5.28
C SER A 150 5.12 11.13 6.65
N SER A 151 3.79 11.13 6.74
CA SER A 151 3.08 10.57 7.89
C SER A 151 3.31 9.05 7.94
N TYR A 152 4.35 8.61 8.65
CA TYR A 152 4.66 7.18 8.77
C TYR A 152 3.58 6.42 9.55
N GLY A 153 2.86 7.08 10.46
CA GLY A 153 1.88 6.43 11.34
C GLY A 153 0.77 5.69 10.60
N THR A 154 0.25 6.24 9.50
CA THR A 154 -0.82 5.60 8.73
C THR A 154 -0.34 4.34 7.98
N GLU A 155 0.87 4.36 7.45
CA GLU A 155 1.49 3.23 6.74
C GLU A 155 1.98 2.17 7.73
N ASP A 156 2.60 2.59 8.85
CA ASP A 156 2.98 1.71 9.95
C ASP A 156 1.76 0.98 10.51
N PHE A 157 0.61 1.66 10.66
CA PHE A 157 -0.66 1.03 11.02
C PHE A 157 -1.13 0.04 9.95
N ALA A 158 -1.22 0.46 8.68
CA ALA A 158 -1.76 -0.38 7.62
C ALA A 158 -0.95 -1.66 7.39
N TYR A 159 0.38 -1.58 7.31
CA TYR A 159 1.24 -2.75 7.19
C TYR A 159 1.17 -3.66 8.43
N THR A 160 1.01 -3.09 9.62
CA THR A 160 0.87 -3.90 10.85
C THR A 160 -0.48 -4.60 10.88
N VAL A 161 -1.57 -3.97 10.43
CA VAL A 161 -2.88 -4.63 10.33
C VAL A 161 -2.87 -5.72 9.24
N GLU A 162 -2.26 -5.43 8.09
CA GLU A 162 -2.09 -6.37 6.97
C GLU A 162 -1.40 -7.67 7.41
N HIS A 163 -0.39 -7.55 8.29
CA HIS A 163 0.44 -8.64 8.77
C HIS A 163 0.39 -8.80 10.30
N ALA A 164 -0.80 -8.64 10.88
CA ALA A 164 -0.97 -8.53 12.34
C ALA A 164 -0.49 -9.77 13.10
N ARG A 165 0.42 -9.58 14.05
CA ARG A 165 0.80 -10.61 15.02
C ARG A 165 -0.26 -10.69 16.12
N LYS A 166 -0.19 -11.73 16.95
CA LYS A 166 -1.06 -11.87 18.12
C LYS A 166 -1.07 -10.62 19.01
N VAL A 167 0.11 -10.07 19.30
CA VAL A 167 0.27 -8.86 20.15
C VAL A 167 -0.39 -7.63 19.53
N ASP A 168 -0.43 -7.56 18.20
CA ASP A 168 -1.02 -6.44 17.47
C ASP A 168 -2.55 -6.54 17.48
N ILE A 169 -3.10 -7.76 17.36
CA ILE A 169 -4.55 -8.00 17.49
C ILE A 169 -5.03 -7.69 18.92
N GLU A 170 -4.26 -8.07 19.93
CA GLU A 170 -4.52 -7.69 21.32
C GLU A 170 -4.48 -6.17 21.51
N ALA A 171 -3.53 -5.49 20.87
CA ALA A 171 -3.45 -4.03 20.88
C ALA A 171 -4.64 -3.37 20.20
N LEU A 172 -5.08 -3.84 19.03
CA LEU A 172 -6.27 -3.35 18.34
C LEU A 172 -7.52 -3.42 19.24
N ALA A 173 -7.63 -4.45 20.07
CA ALA A 173 -8.72 -4.58 21.04
C ALA A 173 -8.57 -3.63 22.24
N ARG A 174 -7.34 -3.45 22.73
CA ARG A 174 -7.01 -2.52 23.82
C ARG A 174 -7.39 -1.09 23.45
N ILE A 175 -7.01 -0.64 22.26
CA ILE A 175 -7.36 0.69 21.73
C ILE A 175 -8.79 0.76 21.15
N LYS A 176 -9.62 -0.28 21.33
CA LYS A 176 -11.02 -0.35 20.91
C LYS A 176 -11.26 -0.21 19.40
N VAL A 177 -10.26 -0.54 18.58
CA VAL A 177 -10.45 -0.68 17.13
C VAL A 177 -11.31 -1.92 16.82
N ILE A 178 -11.06 -3.01 17.54
CA ILE A 178 -11.93 -4.19 17.57
C ILE A 178 -12.46 -4.42 18.99
N THR A 179 -13.50 -5.24 19.15
CA THR A 179 -13.97 -5.72 20.46
C THR A 179 -13.14 -6.88 20.98
N ASP A 180 -13.26 -7.15 22.27
CA ASP A 180 -12.66 -8.34 22.89
C ASP A 180 -13.20 -9.65 22.28
N THR A 181 -14.48 -9.70 21.91
CA THR A 181 -15.08 -10.87 21.24
C THR A 181 -14.51 -11.09 19.84
N GLU A 182 -14.34 -10.02 19.05
CA GLU A 182 -13.71 -10.09 17.73
C GLU A 182 -12.24 -10.49 17.83
N ARG A 183 -11.49 -9.93 18.80
CA ARG A 183 -10.12 -10.34 19.11
C ARG A 183 -10.04 -11.85 19.34
N ASP A 184 -10.88 -12.37 20.22
CA ASP A 184 -10.87 -13.80 20.56
C ASP A 184 -11.19 -14.68 19.35
N ALA A 185 -12.12 -14.24 18.50
CA ALA A 185 -12.45 -14.92 17.26
C ALA A 185 -11.25 -14.93 16.27
N LEU A 186 -10.59 -13.79 16.08
CA LEU A 186 -9.42 -13.64 15.21
C LEU A 186 -8.23 -14.47 15.69
N LEU A 187 -7.97 -14.47 17.00
CA LEU A 187 -6.90 -15.27 17.60
C LEU A 187 -7.19 -16.78 17.51
N LYS A 188 -8.46 -17.19 17.68
CA LYS A 188 -8.86 -18.61 17.61
C LYS A 188 -8.77 -19.18 16.20
N GLN A 189 -9.04 -18.39 15.17
CA GLN A 189 -8.98 -18.86 13.78
C GLN A 189 -7.55 -19.21 13.35
N GLY A 190 -6.55 -18.84 14.16
CA GLY A 190 -5.15 -18.90 13.79
C GLY A 190 -4.96 -17.89 12.69
N VAL A 191 -4.54 -16.67 13.03
CA VAL A 191 -4.22 -15.67 12.02
C VAL A 191 -3.30 -16.36 11.03
N LEU A 192 -3.75 -16.50 9.79
CA LEU A 192 -2.92 -16.89 8.66
C LEU A 192 -1.97 -15.71 8.39
N THR A 193 -1.15 -15.34 9.37
CA THR A 193 0.16 -14.78 9.12
C THR A 193 0.96 -15.92 8.53
N HIS A 194 0.69 -16.23 7.26
CA HIS A 194 1.79 -16.61 6.41
C HIS A 194 2.73 -15.40 6.43
N THR A 195 3.62 -15.36 7.41
CA THR A 195 5.01 -15.09 7.09
C THR A 195 5.39 -16.12 6.02
N GLY A 196 4.95 -15.87 4.78
CA GLY A 196 5.80 -16.11 3.65
C GLY A 196 7.07 -15.39 4.06
N ALA A 197 8.10 -16.19 4.32
CA ALA A 197 9.45 -15.72 4.31
C ALA A 197 9.55 -14.65 3.23
N VAL A 198 10.34 -13.62 3.51
CA VAL A 198 11.12 -12.96 2.47
C VAL A 198 11.73 -14.10 1.65
N ALA A 199 11.02 -14.53 0.61
CA ALA A 199 11.48 -15.52 -0.33
C ALA A 199 12.57 -14.78 -1.06
N ASP A 200 13.80 -15.14 -0.70
CA ASP A 200 15.05 -14.86 -1.38
C ASP A 200 15.03 -13.60 -2.26
N ALA A 201 15.78 -12.59 -1.83
CA ALA A 201 16.35 -11.62 -2.75
C ALA A 201 17.37 -12.35 -3.66
N GLY A 202 16.86 -13.26 -4.49
CA GLY A 202 17.56 -14.04 -5.48
C GLY A 202 17.26 -13.45 -6.84
N THR A 203 18.24 -12.70 -7.35
CA THR A 203 18.48 -12.49 -8.79
C THR A 203 17.55 -11.50 -9.52
N MET A 204 17.73 -10.22 -9.24
CA MET A 204 17.75 -9.23 -10.33
C MET A 204 19.19 -8.72 -10.45
N ALA A 205 19.98 -9.45 -11.24
CA ALA A 205 21.23 -8.95 -11.77
C ALA A 205 20.94 -7.74 -12.67
N VAL A 206 20.85 -6.56 -12.08
CA VAL A 206 21.00 -5.31 -12.82
C VAL A 206 22.49 -5.18 -13.10
N ARG A 207 22.87 -5.71 -14.26
CA ARG A 207 24.15 -5.52 -14.90
C ARG A 207 24.25 -4.05 -15.34
N THR A 208 24.48 -3.14 -14.41
CA THR A 208 24.97 -1.79 -14.73
C THR A 208 26.45 -1.91 -15.08
N GLN A 209 26.72 -2.07 -16.37
CA GLN A 209 27.99 -1.64 -16.94
C GLN A 209 28.07 -0.13 -16.76
N SER A 210 28.74 0.32 -15.70
CA SER A 210 29.19 1.71 -15.61
C SER A 210 30.36 1.90 -16.58
N PRO A 211 30.33 2.89 -17.49
CA PRO A 211 31.51 3.29 -18.22
C PRO A 211 32.45 3.99 -17.25
N THR A 212 33.69 3.50 -17.17
CA THR A 212 34.80 4.12 -16.44
C THR A 212 35.09 5.52 -17.02
N PRO A 213 35.25 6.54 -16.17
CA PRO A 213 36.46 7.34 -16.31
C PRO A 213 37.04 7.76 -14.94
N GLY A 214 38.34 7.57 -14.76
CA GLY A 214 39.08 8.16 -13.64
C GLY A 214 40.08 7.22 -12.99
N SER A 215 41.21 7.01 -13.66
CA SER A 215 42.41 6.40 -13.09
C SER A 215 43.01 7.31 -12.02
N VAL A 216 43.07 6.84 -10.77
CA VAL A 216 44.12 7.25 -9.82
C VAL A 216 44.54 6.02 -9.02
N LEU A 217 45.76 5.56 -9.28
CA LEU A 217 46.41 4.43 -8.61
C LEU A 217 46.62 4.72 -7.11
N PRO A 218 46.52 3.70 -6.22
CA PRO A 218 46.92 3.84 -4.83
C PRO A 218 48.45 3.89 -4.71
N ALA A 219 48.95 4.81 -3.90
CA ALA A 219 50.37 4.93 -3.56
C ALA A 219 50.88 3.63 -2.90
N GLN A 220 51.83 2.97 -3.53
CA GLN A 220 52.58 1.88 -2.94
C GLN A 220 53.49 2.43 -1.83
N LYS A 221 53.26 1.94 -0.61
CA LYS A 221 54.14 2.12 0.53
C LYS A 221 55.41 1.30 0.29
N GLY A 222 56.54 1.97 0.08
CA GLY A 222 57.87 1.35 -0.02
C GLY A 222 58.32 0.76 1.33
N PRO A 223 59.28 -0.18 1.32
CA PRO A 223 59.71 -0.90 2.51
C PRO A 223 60.52 -0.01 3.47
N ASP A 224 60.28 -0.17 4.77
CA ASP A 224 61.06 0.46 5.85
C ASP A 224 62.52 -0.04 5.81
N PRO A 225 63.53 0.85 5.98
CA PRO A 225 64.90 0.41 6.15
C PRO A 225 65.14 -0.10 7.57
N ALA A 226 65.79 -1.26 7.66
CA ALA A 226 66.39 -1.77 8.88
C ALA A 226 67.80 -1.21 9.05
N GLN A 227 68.06 -0.70 10.28
CA GLN A 227 69.34 -0.32 10.91
C GLN A 227 70.16 0.80 10.28
#